data_AF-A0A6B3IC96-F1
#
_entry.id   AF-A0A6B3IC96-F1
#
_cell.length_a   1.000
_cell.length_b   1.000
_cell.length_c   1.000
_cell.angle_alpha   90.00
_cell.angle_beta   90.00
_cell.angle_gamma   90.00
#
_symmetry.space_group_name_H-M   'P 1'
#
loop_
_entity.id
_entity.type
_entity.pdbx_description
1 polymer ?
#
loop_
_entity_poly.entity_id
_entity_poly.type
_entity_poly.pdbx_seq_one_letter_code
_entity_poly.pdbx_strand_id
1 'polypeptide(L)'
;WRYAVHGSPFETAAPHPEALFANRLEEGLQELRKVGWADPREAMTDGGGTVITESMRALRDRAFTVRKETYVRDRLIEQRRWYRRRRLVSRRGALVWSGAIVALTLPALALSVLQTFGVGRSFGLTGVLSAAGAACLAWNELRRHHPLISAHSLVEDDLESMQAAMETTLTERQWPVAVFETERIVSPEHTDWLVRHRT
;
A
#
# COMPACT_ATOMS: atom_id res chain seq x y z
N TRP A 1 -11.93 11.11 2.92
CA TRP A 1 -12.76 10.58 1.82
C TRP A 1 -14.14 10.14 2.24
N ARG A 2 -14.31 9.07 3.04
CA ARG A 2 -15.63 8.55 3.47
C ARG A 2 -16.63 9.64 3.91
N TYR A 3 -16.22 10.54 4.82
CA TYR A 3 -17.04 11.69 5.22
C TYR A 3 -17.46 12.58 4.03
N ALA A 4 -16.50 13.02 3.22
CA ALA A 4 -16.75 14.02 2.17
C ALA A 4 -17.63 13.48 1.02
N VAL A 5 -17.70 12.17 0.82
CA VAL A 5 -18.43 11.59 -0.33
C VAL A 5 -19.70 10.85 0.07
N HIS A 6 -20.07 10.84 1.35
CA HIS A 6 -21.18 10.05 1.91
C HIS A 6 -20.91 8.53 1.89
N GLY A 7 -19.65 8.14 2.09
CA GLY A 7 -19.25 6.77 2.35
C GLY A 7 -19.68 6.30 3.74
N SER A 8 -20.03 5.03 3.91
CA SER A 8 -20.48 4.49 5.20
C SER A 8 -19.38 4.68 6.26
N PRO A 9 -19.71 5.11 7.49
CA PRO A 9 -21.05 5.35 8.06
C PRO A 9 -21.55 6.81 7.94
N PHE A 10 -20.96 7.63 7.07
CA PHE A 10 -21.30 9.05 6.90
C PHE A 10 -22.35 9.30 5.81
N GLU A 11 -23.30 8.39 5.70
CA GLU A 11 -24.33 8.36 4.67
C GLU A 11 -25.23 9.60 4.75
N THR A 12 -26.02 9.89 3.71
CA THR A 12 -26.90 11.08 3.69
C THR A 12 -27.89 11.08 4.87
N ALA A 13 -28.35 9.90 5.29
CA ALA A 13 -29.29 9.75 6.41
C ALA A 13 -28.63 9.73 7.80
N ALA A 14 -27.29 9.79 7.88
CA ALA A 14 -26.59 9.72 9.16
C ALA A 14 -26.83 11.00 9.98
N PRO A 15 -27.32 10.90 11.22
CA PRO A 15 -27.48 12.06 12.09
C PRO A 15 -26.11 12.61 12.49
N HIS A 16 -25.95 13.93 12.43
CA HIS A 16 -24.74 14.65 12.86
C HIS A 16 -23.41 14.02 12.36
N PRO A 17 -23.19 13.92 11.03
CA PRO A 17 -22.04 13.21 10.45
C PRO A 17 -20.69 13.82 10.86
N GLU A 18 -20.67 15.10 11.22
CA GLU A 18 -19.48 15.79 11.72
C GLU A 18 -19.10 15.34 13.12
N ALA A 19 -20.07 15.23 14.03
CA ALA A 19 -19.86 14.70 15.37
C ALA A 19 -19.41 13.24 15.32
N LEU A 20 -20.02 12.44 14.44
CA LEU A 20 -19.59 11.05 14.21
C LEU A 20 -18.15 10.96 13.72
N PHE A 21 -17.74 11.87 12.84
CA PHE A 21 -16.38 11.92 12.31
C PHE A 21 -15.39 12.32 13.41
N ALA A 22 -15.71 13.37 14.17
CA ALA A 22 -14.88 13.84 15.28
C ALA A 22 -14.68 12.77 16.34
N ASN A 23 -15.76 12.09 16.76
CA ASN A 23 -15.68 11.02 17.76
C ASN A 23 -14.80 9.86 17.29
N ARG A 24 -15.02 9.36 16.06
CA ARG A 24 -14.20 8.26 15.53
C ARG A 24 -12.74 8.61 15.33
N LEU A 25 -12.47 9.85 14.94
CA LEU A 25 -11.10 10.32 14.84
C LEU A 25 -10.44 10.34 16.21
N GLU A 26 -11.12 10.92 17.21
CA GLU A 26 -10.58 11.03 18.56
C GLU A 26 -10.37 9.65 19.20
N GLU A 27 -11.27 8.69 18.99
CA GLU A 27 -11.08 7.29 19.36
C GLU A 27 -9.78 6.71 18.78
N GLY A 28 -9.53 6.91 17.48
CA GLY A 28 -8.30 6.45 16.82
C GLY A 28 -7.05 7.15 17.37
N LEU A 29 -7.11 8.45 17.61
CA LEU A 29 -6.00 9.22 18.17
C LEU A 29 -5.72 8.81 19.63
N GLN A 30 -6.74 8.50 20.42
CA GLN A 30 -6.58 7.98 21.77
C GLN A 30 -5.81 6.66 21.80
N GLU A 31 -6.08 5.73 20.87
CA GLU A 31 -5.29 4.50 20.76
C GLU A 31 -3.81 4.78 20.43
N LEU A 32 -3.53 5.76 19.56
CA LEU A 32 -2.17 6.18 19.26
C LEU A 32 -1.47 6.81 20.47
N ARG A 33 -2.20 7.61 21.26
CA ARG A 33 -1.67 8.21 22.51
C ARG A 33 -1.24 7.14 23.52
N LYS A 34 -1.93 6.01 23.61
CA LYS A 34 -1.56 4.90 24.51
C LYS A 34 -0.18 4.31 24.17
N VAL A 35 0.28 4.42 22.93
CA VAL A 35 1.60 3.95 22.48
C VAL A 35 2.65 5.07 22.42
N GLY A 36 2.38 6.22 23.06
CA GLY A 36 3.33 7.32 23.19
C GLY A 36 3.32 8.31 22.02
N TRP A 37 2.32 8.28 21.14
CA TRP A 37 2.14 9.33 20.14
C TRP A 37 1.72 10.63 20.81
N ALA A 38 2.51 11.69 20.63
CA ALA A 38 2.20 13.04 21.10
C ALA A 38 1.39 13.78 20.03
N ASP A 39 0.26 14.36 20.44
CA ASP A 39 -0.63 15.07 19.51
C ASP A 39 -0.06 16.45 19.16
N PRO A 40 0.29 16.71 17.89
CA PRO A 40 0.82 18.01 17.48
C PRO A 40 -0.16 19.17 17.75
N ARG A 41 -1.47 18.89 17.85
CA ARG A 41 -2.50 19.88 18.14
C ARG A 41 -2.37 20.46 19.55
N GLU A 42 -1.83 19.69 20.50
CA GLU A 42 -1.62 20.15 21.88
C GLU A 42 -0.55 21.24 21.98
N ALA A 43 0.35 21.33 20.98
CA ALA A 43 1.37 22.38 20.89
C ALA A 43 0.90 23.63 20.13
N MET A 44 -0.25 23.58 19.47
CA MET A 44 -0.82 24.72 18.73
C MET A 44 -1.71 25.54 19.68
N THR A 45 -1.31 26.79 19.96
CA THR A 45 -2.00 27.70 20.89
C THR A 45 -3.29 28.30 20.34
N ASP A 46 -3.48 28.30 19.02
CA ASP A 46 -4.76 28.64 18.40
C ASP A 46 -5.60 27.36 18.31
N GLY A 47 -6.68 27.33 19.10
CA GLY A 47 -7.57 26.19 19.31
C GLY A 47 -7.71 25.30 18.08
N GLY A 48 -7.26 24.05 18.25
CA GLY A 48 -7.10 23.00 17.24
C GLY A 48 -7.94 23.18 15.98
N GLY A 49 -7.25 23.40 14.86
CA GLY A 49 -7.86 23.54 13.54
C GLY A 49 -8.94 22.48 13.30
N THR A 50 -10.08 22.92 12.79
CA THR A 50 -11.23 22.06 12.49
C THR A 50 -10.76 20.90 11.61
N VAL A 51 -10.82 19.67 12.13
CA VAL A 51 -10.28 18.50 11.39
C VAL A 51 -11.06 18.24 10.10
N ILE A 52 -12.30 18.71 10.05
CA ILE A 52 -13.09 18.80 8.83
C ILE A 52 -12.74 20.10 8.12
N THR A 53 -12.04 19.96 6.99
CA THR A 53 -11.66 21.09 6.14
C THR A 53 -12.84 21.64 5.35
N GLU A 54 -12.71 22.88 4.89
CA GLU A 54 -13.74 23.50 4.04
C GLU A 54 -13.91 22.77 2.71
N SER A 55 -12.82 22.24 2.13
CA SER A 55 -12.89 21.41 0.93
C SER A 55 -13.68 20.11 1.14
N MET A 56 -13.63 19.52 2.34
CA MET A 56 -14.41 18.32 2.68
C MET A 56 -15.90 18.64 2.77
N ARG A 57 -16.28 19.76 3.41
CA ARG A 57 -17.67 20.23 3.46
C ARG A 57 -18.18 20.59 2.07
N ALA A 58 -17.41 21.38 1.32
CA ALA A 58 -17.76 21.79 -0.03
C ALA A 58 -17.96 20.61 -0.99
N LEU A 59 -17.20 19.52 -0.86
CA LEU A 59 -17.42 18.30 -1.63
C LEU A 59 -18.67 17.53 -1.15
N ARG A 60 -18.88 17.47 0.17
CA ARG A 60 -20.04 16.80 0.78
C ARG A 60 -21.36 17.39 0.31
N ASP A 61 -21.43 18.71 0.16
CA ASP A 61 -22.63 19.43 -0.28
C ASP A 61 -22.89 19.33 -1.79
N ARG A 62 -22.02 18.68 -2.56
CA ARG A 62 -22.27 18.47 -4.00
C ARG A 62 -23.26 17.34 -4.27
N ALA A 63 -23.87 17.43 -5.44
CA ALA A 63 -24.68 16.36 -6.01
C ALA A 63 -23.91 15.04 -6.07
N PHE A 64 -24.64 13.93 -5.99
CA PHE A 64 -24.09 12.58 -5.99
C PHE A 64 -23.10 12.30 -7.13
N THR A 65 -23.44 12.72 -8.35
CA THR A 65 -22.60 12.52 -9.55
C THR A 65 -21.23 13.17 -9.39
N VAL A 66 -21.19 14.42 -8.90
CA VAL A 66 -19.95 15.16 -8.66
C VAL A 66 -19.11 14.50 -7.56
N ARG A 67 -19.74 14.09 -6.45
CA ARG A 67 -19.05 13.35 -5.36
C ARG A 67 -18.45 12.04 -5.87
N LYS A 68 -19.22 11.29 -6.65
CA LYS A 68 -18.84 10.02 -7.26
C LYS A 68 -17.64 10.19 -8.20
N GLU A 69 -17.73 11.10 -9.16
CA GLU A 69 -16.66 11.37 -10.12
C GLU A 69 -15.38 11.83 -9.43
N THR A 70 -15.49 12.74 -8.46
CA THR A 70 -14.35 13.22 -7.67
C THR A 70 -13.67 12.07 -6.92
N TYR A 71 -14.45 11.21 -6.26
CA TYR A 71 -13.90 10.04 -5.55
C TYR A 71 -13.21 9.06 -6.50
N VAL A 72 -13.88 8.68 -7.60
CA VAL A 72 -13.33 7.71 -8.54
C VAL A 72 -12.02 8.24 -9.15
N ARG A 73 -12.01 9.50 -9.58
CA ARG A 73 -10.84 10.13 -10.21
C ARG A 73 -9.69 10.34 -9.22
N ASP A 74 -9.96 10.98 -8.09
CA ASP A 74 -8.90 11.53 -7.24
C ASP A 74 -8.47 10.53 -6.15
N ARG A 75 -9.34 9.59 -5.78
CA ARG A 75 -9.04 8.55 -4.78
C ARG A 75 -8.79 7.19 -5.42
N LEU A 76 -9.76 6.64 -6.13
CA LEU A 76 -9.70 5.24 -6.58
C LEU A 76 -8.65 5.02 -7.68
N ILE A 77 -8.70 5.82 -8.75
CA ILE A 77 -7.75 5.71 -9.87
C ILE A 77 -6.32 5.98 -9.40
N GLU A 78 -6.10 6.98 -8.56
CA GLU A 78 -4.75 7.29 -8.06
C GLU A 78 -4.21 6.17 -7.16
N GLN A 79 -5.04 5.59 -6.28
CA GLN A 79 -4.64 4.44 -5.47
C GLN A 79 -4.29 3.23 -6.36
N ARG A 80 -5.14 2.89 -7.33
CA ARG A 80 -4.85 1.81 -8.28
C ARG A 80 -3.51 2.02 -9.00
N ARG A 81 -3.25 3.24 -9.50
CA ARG A 81 -1.98 3.61 -10.14
C ARG A 81 -0.81 3.48 -9.17
N TRP A 82 -0.98 3.89 -7.91
CA TRP A 82 0.05 3.76 -6.88
C TRP A 82 0.41 2.29 -6.63
N TYR A 83 -0.58 1.42 -6.43
CA TYR A 83 -0.39 -0.02 -6.22
C TYR A 83 0.29 -0.68 -7.43
N ARG A 84 -0.14 -0.34 -8.66
CA ARG A 84 0.51 -0.77 -9.90
C ARG A 84 1.98 -0.36 -9.95
N ARG A 85 2.30 0.91 -9.66
CA ARG A 85 3.69 1.40 -9.62
C ARG A 85 4.50 0.63 -8.58
N ARG A 86 3.95 0.40 -7.39
CA ARG A 86 4.62 -0.31 -6.30
C ARG A 86 4.92 -1.77 -6.66
N ARG A 87 3.95 -2.46 -7.28
CA ARG A 87 4.13 -3.80 -7.85
C ARG A 87 5.27 -3.82 -8.89
N LEU A 88 5.31 -2.87 -9.81
CA LEU A 88 6.35 -2.79 -10.85
C LEU A 88 7.74 -2.53 -10.26
N VAL A 89 7.86 -1.66 -9.26
CA VAL A 89 9.12 -1.42 -8.54
C VAL A 89 9.59 -2.70 -7.84
N SER A 90 8.70 -3.41 -7.16
CA SER A 90 9.04 -4.69 -6.52
C SER A 90 9.46 -5.76 -7.53
N ARG A 91 8.79 -5.84 -8.69
CA ARG A 91 9.19 -6.76 -9.79
C ARG A 91 10.58 -6.45 -10.33
N ARG A 92 10.89 -5.17 -10.57
CA ARG A 92 12.23 -4.76 -11.01
C ARG A 92 13.28 -5.09 -9.96
N GLY A 93 12.99 -4.84 -8.68
CA GLY A 93 13.85 -5.22 -7.57
C GLY A 93 14.16 -6.71 -7.56
N ALA A 94 13.13 -7.56 -7.68
CA ALA A 94 13.30 -9.01 -7.76
C ALA A 94 14.21 -9.43 -8.92
N LEU A 95 14.00 -8.89 -10.13
CA LEU A 95 14.84 -9.21 -11.29
C LEU A 95 16.29 -8.76 -11.12
N VAL A 96 16.53 -7.57 -10.56
CA VAL A 96 17.88 -7.05 -10.30
C VAL A 96 18.62 -7.95 -9.31
N TRP A 97 17.99 -8.32 -8.20
CA TRP A 97 18.63 -9.16 -7.18
C TRP A 97 18.83 -10.60 -7.66
N SER A 98 17.86 -11.20 -8.36
CA SER A 98 18.05 -12.50 -9.00
C SER A 98 19.21 -12.48 -9.99
N GLY A 99 19.31 -11.43 -10.82
CA GLY A 99 20.43 -11.23 -11.73
C GLY A 99 21.77 -11.10 -11.01
N ALA A 100 21.82 -10.34 -9.91
CA ALA A 100 23.04 -10.18 -9.10
C ALA A 100 23.51 -11.50 -8.49
N ILE A 101 22.58 -12.32 -7.97
CA ILE A 101 22.90 -13.65 -7.43
C ILE A 101 23.48 -14.54 -8.52
N VAL A 102 22.86 -14.60 -9.70
CA VAL A 102 23.36 -15.39 -10.85
C VAL A 102 24.74 -14.90 -11.30
N ALA A 103 24.93 -13.58 -11.40
CA ALA A 103 26.20 -12.98 -11.82
C ALA A 103 27.35 -13.22 -10.84
N LEU A 104 27.07 -13.44 -9.55
CA LEU A 104 28.08 -13.76 -8.54
C LEU A 104 28.34 -15.26 -8.43
N THR A 105 27.27 -16.07 -8.47
CA THR A 105 27.35 -17.51 -8.22
C THR A 105 27.81 -18.31 -9.44
N LEU A 106 27.44 -17.92 -10.68
CA LEU A 106 27.89 -18.64 -11.88
C LEU A 106 29.41 -18.58 -12.07
N PRO A 107 30.09 -17.42 -11.96
CA PRO A 107 31.55 -17.38 -12.05
C PRO A 107 32.22 -18.11 -10.89
N ALA A 108 31.67 -18.02 -9.67
CA ALA A 108 32.18 -18.76 -8.53
C ALA A 108 32.14 -20.28 -8.78
N LEU A 109 31.04 -20.77 -9.33
CA LEU A 109 30.88 -22.17 -9.70
C LEU A 109 31.86 -22.58 -10.81
N ALA A 110 31.97 -21.80 -11.88
CA ALA A 110 32.89 -22.06 -12.98
C ALA A 110 34.36 -22.12 -12.53
N LEU A 111 34.78 -21.16 -11.69
CA LEU A 111 36.11 -21.15 -11.09
C LEU A 111 36.35 -22.35 -10.17
N SER A 112 35.34 -22.77 -9.41
CA SER A 112 35.41 -23.96 -8.55
C SER A 112 35.62 -25.23 -9.39
N VAL A 113 34.92 -25.35 -10.52
CA VAL A 113 35.06 -26.50 -11.43
C VAL A 113 36.44 -26.54 -12.08
N LEU A 114 36.95 -25.40 -12.57
CA LEU A 114 38.29 -25.32 -13.17
C LEU A 114 39.40 -25.72 -12.17
N GLN A 115 39.25 -25.30 -10.90
CA GLN A 115 40.17 -25.68 -9.83
C GLN A 115 40.20 -27.19 -9.59
N THR A 116 39.05 -27.88 -9.66
CA THR A 116 38.98 -29.35 -9.53
C THR A 116 39.84 -30.06 -10.57
N PHE A 117 39.99 -29.49 -11.76
CA PHE A 117 40.84 -30.05 -12.83
C PHE A 117 42.29 -29.52 -12.80
N GLY A 118 42.69 -28.83 -11.73
CA GLY A 118 44.04 -28.28 -11.55
C GLY A 118 44.34 -27.03 -12.39
N VAL A 119 43.32 -26.42 -12.99
CA VAL A 119 43.44 -25.22 -13.83
C VAL A 119 43.10 -23.98 -12.99
N GLY A 120 44.12 -23.21 -12.59
CA GLY A 120 43.98 -21.94 -11.86
C GLY A 120 44.24 -22.04 -10.34
N ARG A 121 44.84 -20.99 -9.75
CA ARG A 121 45.22 -20.90 -8.31
C ARG A 121 44.42 -19.88 -7.51
N SER A 122 43.33 -19.34 -8.04
CA SER A 122 42.62 -18.16 -7.48
C SER A 122 41.58 -18.50 -6.40
N PHE A 123 41.96 -19.25 -5.36
CA PHE A 123 41.10 -19.63 -4.23
C PHE A 123 40.40 -18.42 -3.57
N GLY A 124 41.08 -17.26 -3.49
CA GLY A 124 40.51 -16.05 -2.91
C GLY A 124 39.32 -15.49 -3.69
N LEU A 125 39.33 -15.56 -5.03
CA LEU A 125 38.24 -15.00 -5.85
C LEU A 125 36.98 -15.86 -5.77
N THR A 126 37.11 -17.18 -5.78
CA THR A 126 35.97 -18.09 -5.61
C THR A 126 35.28 -17.89 -4.27
N GLY A 127 36.05 -17.80 -3.18
CA GLY A 127 35.52 -17.58 -1.84
C GLY A 127 34.78 -16.25 -1.71
N VAL A 128 35.37 -15.15 -2.21
CA VAL A 128 34.75 -13.82 -2.18
C VAL A 128 33.45 -13.77 -3.00
N LEU A 129 33.44 -14.33 -4.21
CA LEU A 129 32.24 -14.37 -5.05
C LEU A 129 31.12 -15.20 -4.43
N SER A 130 31.47 -16.34 -3.82
CA SER A 130 30.51 -17.21 -3.14
C SER A 130 29.90 -16.52 -1.91
N ALA A 131 30.72 -15.88 -1.09
CA ALA A 131 30.26 -15.13 0.08
C ALA A 131 29.37 -13.93 -0.32
N ALA A 132 29.76 -13.19 -1.35
CA ALA A 132 28.95 -12.10 -1.89
C ALA A 132 27.60 -12.62 -2.44
N GLY A 133 27.60 -13.74 -3.16
CA GLY A 133 26.38 -14.38 -3.65
C GLY A 133 25.45 -14.81 -2.51
N ALA A 134 25.99 -15.40 -1.44
CA ALA A 134 25.23 -15.77 -0.26
C ALA A 134 24.64 -14.53 0.47
N ALA A 135 25.41 -13.44 0.57
CA ALA A 135 24.92 -12.18 1.14
C ALA A 135 23.79 -11.57 0.29
N CYS A 136 23.92 -11.58 -1.04
CA CYS A 136 22.85 -11.13 -1.95
C CYS A 136 21.60 -12.00 -1.83
N LEU A 137 21.75 -13.31 -1.70
CA LEU A 137 20.63 -14.23 -1.47
C LEU A 137 19.92 -13.93 -0.14
N ALA A 138 20.66 -13.80 0.95
CA ALA A 138 20.10 -13.45 2.26
C ALA A 138 19.37 -12.09 2.22
N TRP A 139 19.94 -11.10 1.52
CA TRP A 139 19.29 -9.80 1.33
C TRP A 139 18.01 -9.89 0.50
N ASN A 140 18.00 -10.73 -0.55
CA ASN A 140 16.82 -10.96 -1.37
C ASN A 140 15.68 -11.60 -0.56
N GLU A 141 15.99 -12.59 0.28
CA GLU A 141 15.02 -13.21 1.18
C GLU A 141 14.45 -12.22 2.19
N LEU A 142 15.30 -11.35 2.77
CA LEU A 142 14.85 -10.30 3.70
C LEU A 142 13.89 -9.31 3.03
N ARG A 143 14.10 -8.99 1.74
CA ARG A 143 13.30 -8.01 1.01
C ARG A 143 11.92 -8.53 0.61
N ARG A 144 11.69 -9.85 0.65
CA ARG A 144 10.38 -10.50 0.41
C ARG A 144 9.62 -9.90 -0.78
N HIS A 145 10.30 -9.74 -1.93
CA HIS A 145 9.72 -9.09 -3.11
C HIS A 145 8.48 -9.84 -3.65
N HIS A 146 8.49 -11.18 -3.63
CA HIS A 146 7.36 -11.99 -4.10
C HIS A 146 6.06 -11.74 -3.33
N PRO A 147 6.06 -11.80 -1.98
CA PRO A 147 4.92 -11.37 -1.17
C PRO A 147 4.35 -10.00 -1.52
N LEU A 148 5.22 -9.01 -1.66
CA LEU A 148 4.81 -7.64 -1.98
C LEU A 148 4.20 -7.55 -3.39
N ILE A 149 4.75 -8.28 -4.36
CA ILE A 149 4.21 -8.30 -5.73
C ILE A 149 2.80 -8.89 -5.74
N SER A 150 2.59 -10.00 -5.04
CA SER A 150 1.29 -10.69 -4.98
C SER A 150 0.22 -9.85 -4.26
N ALA A 151 0.56 -9.30 -3.08
CA ALA A 151 -0.36 -8.45 -2.33
C ALA A 151 -0.76 -7.20 -3.12
N HIS A 152 0.21 -6.51 -3.75
CA HIS A 152 -0.09 -5.33 -4.55
C HIS A 152 -0.83 -5.64 -5.86
N SER A 153 -0.62 -6.81 -6.49
CA SER A 153 -1.42 -7.19 -7.66
C SER A 153 -2.87 -7.47 -7.29
N LEU A 154 -3.11 -8.16 -6.17
CA LEU A 154 -4.48 -8.43 -5.73
C LEU A 154 -5.23 -7.14 -5.41
N VAL A 155 -4.58 -6.21 -4.70
CA VAL A 155 -5.19 -4.89 -4.42
C VAL A 155 -5.43 -4.11 -5.72
N GLU A 156 -4.50 -4.15 -6.69
CA GLU A 156 -4.70 -3.51 -8.00
C GLU A 156 -5.93 -4.06 -8.72
N ASP A 157 -6.08 -5.39 -8.77
CA ASP A 157 -7.20 -6.10 -9.42
C ASP A 157 -8.54 -5.83 -8.72
N ASP A 158 -8.55 -5.85 -7.38
CA ASP A 158 -9.74 -5.54 -6.58
C ASP A 158 -10.19 -4.08 -6.80
N LEU A 159 -9.25 -3.13 -6.85
CA LEU A 159 -9.56 -1.72 -7.13
C LEU A 159 -10.02 -1.49 -8.58
N GLU A 160 -9.51 -2.26 -9.54
CA GLU A 160 -9.99 -2.24 -10.93
C GLU A 160 -11.44 -2.74 -11.03
N SER A 161 -11.76 -3.84 -10.36
CA SER A 161 -13.13 -4.37 -10.29
C SER A 161 -14.08 -3.35 -9.65
N MET A 162 -13.66 -2.75 -8.54
CA MET A 162 -14.44 -1.73 -7.84
C MET A 162 -14.65 -0.48 -8.70
N GLN A 163 -13.64 -0.06 -9.47
CA GLN A 163 -13.76 1.07 -10.39
C GLN A 163 -14.82 0.78 -11.47
N ALA A 164 -14.77 -0.40 -12.09
CA ALA A 164 -15.73 -0.79 -13.12
C ALA A 164 -17.17 -0.81 -12.55
N ALA A 165 -17.37 -1.35 -11.34
CA ALA A 165 -18.66 -1.35 -10.66
C ALA A 165 -19.15 0.07 -10.33
N MET A 166 -18.26 0.92 -9.84
CA MET A 166 -18.56 2.32 -9.51
C MET A 166 -18.97 3.12 -10.72
N GLU A 167 -18.28 2.97 -11.85
CA GLU A 167 -18.60 3.73 -13.07
C GLU A 167 -19.93 3.30 -13.69
N THR A 168 -20.24 2.00 -13.71
CA THR A 168 -21.32 1.44 -14.55
C THR A 168 -22.60 1.08 -13.81
N THR A 169 -22.50 0.56 -12.58
CA THR A 169 -23.58 -0.23 -11.98
C THR A 169 -24.10 0.38 -10.67
N LEU A 170 -23.28 1.20 -10.00
CA LEU A 170 -23.59 1.66 -8.65
C LEU A 170 -24.60 2.82 -8.60
N THR A 171 -25.69 2.57 -7.88
CA THR A 171 -26.70 3.57 -7.50
C THR A 171 -26.30 4.32 -6.22
N GLU A 172 -26.93 5.48 -5.96
CA GLU A 172 -26.66 6.26 -4.74
C GLU A 172 -26.96 5.47 -3.45
N ARG A 173 -27.91 4.53 -3.47
CA ARG A 173 -28.20 3.69 -2.29
C ARG A 173 -27.06 2.73 -1.93
N GLN A 174 -26.32 2.25 -2.93
CA GLN A 174 -25.22 1.29 -2.72
C GLN A 174 -23.88 2.00 -2.51
N TRP A 175 -23.83 3.29 -2.81
CA TRP A 175 -22.62 4.10 -2.73
C TRP A 175 -21.91 4.05 -1.37
N PRO A 176 -22.62 4.18 -0.22
CA PRO A 176 -21.92 4.24 1.07
C PRO A 176 -21.10 2.98 1.36
N VAL A 177 -21.68 1.81 1.06
CA VAL A 177 -21.03 0.50 1.24
C VAL A 177 -19.88 0.32 0.25
N ALA A 178 -20.07 0.71 -1.02
CA ALA A 178 -19.01 0.62 -2.02
C ALA A 178 -17.77 1.44 -1.65
N VAL A 179 -17.95 2.67 -1.16
CA VAL A 179 -16.85 3.50 -0.66
C VAL A 179 -16.19 2.87 0.56
N PHE A 180 -16.98 2.29 1.48
CA PHE A 180 -16.44 1.59 2.64
C PHE A 180 -15.53 0.42 2.26
N GLU A 181 -16.01 -0.46 1.36
CA GLU A 181 -15.24 -1.60 0.89
C GLU A 181 -13.98 -1.16 0.14
N THR A 182 -14.08 -0.13 -0.69
CA THR A 182 -12.91 0.45 -1.38
C THR A 182 -11.86 0.92 -0.38
N GLU A 183 -12.25 1.69 0.63
CA GLU A 183 -11.31 2.23 1.62
C GLU A 183 -10.75 1.14 2.53
N ARG A 184 -11.49 0.04 2.75
CA ARG A 184 -10.98 -1.16 3.42
C ARG A 184 -9.89 -1.83 2.60
N ILE A 185 -10.07 -1.97 1.28
CA ILE A 185 -9.06 -2.54 0.35
C ILE A 185 -7.80 -1.66 0.32
N VAL A 186 -7.94 -0.34 0.31
CA VAL A 186 -6.82 0.62 0.30
C VAL A 186 -6.09 0.68 1.65
N SER A 187 -6.65 0.14 2.73
CA SER A 187 -6.02 0.21 4.05
C SER A 187 -4.64 -0.47 4.06
N PRO A 188 -3.61 0.14 4.68
CA PRO A 188 -2.33 -0.51 4.90
C PRO A 188 -2.46 -1.85 5.62
N GLU A 189 -3.37 -1.93 6.60
CA GLU A 189 -3.65 -3.16 7.36
C GLU A 189 -4.11 -4.32 6.46
N HIS A 190 -4.90 -4.00 5.43
CA HIS A 190 -5.37 -4.99 4.47
C HIS A 190 -4.21 -5.52 3.63
N THR A 191 -3.35 -4.62 3.14
CA THR A 191 -2.14 -5.00 2.39
C THR A 191 -1.20 -5.85 3.26
N ASP A 192 -1.01 -5.45 4.51
CA ASP A 192 -0.19 -6.18 5.50
C ASP A 192 -0.74 -7.58 5.80
N TRP A 193 -2.06 -7.70 5.94
CA TRP A 193 -2.71 -9.00 6.11
C TRP A 193 -2.46 -9.91 4.92
N LEU A 194 -2.57 -9.40 3.69
CA LEU A 194 -2.27 -10.13 2.47
C LEU A 194 -0.82 -10.61 2.39
N VAL A 195 0.13 -9.74 2.73
CA VAL A 195 1.58 -10.07 2.75
C VAL A 195 1.91 -11.16 3.78
N ARG A 196 1.10 -11.29 4.85
CA ARG A 196 1.30 -12.30 5.91
C ARG A 196 0.61 -13.63 5.62
N HIS A 197 -0.58 -13.63 5.02
CA HIS A 197 -1.46 -14.81 4.99
C HIS A 197 -1.77 -15.37 3.60
N ARG A 198 -1.39 -14.69 2.52
CA ARG A 198 -1.70 -15.11 1.14
C ARG A 198 -0.47 -15.38 0.28
N THR A 199 0.65 -15.68 0.91
CA THR A 199 1.93 -16.05 0.26
C THR A 199 2.40 -17.39 0.76
#